data_AF-X1NVR9-F1
#
_entry.id   AF-X1NVR9-F1
#
_cell.length_a   1.000
_cell.length_b   1.000
_cell.length_c   1.000
_cell.angle_alpha   90.00
_cell.angle_beta   90.00
_cell.angle_gamma   90.00
#
_symmetry.space_group_name_H-M   'P 1'
#
loop_
_entity.id
_entity.type
_entity.pdbx_description
1 polymer ?
#
loop_
_entity_poly.entity_id
_entity_poly.type
_entity_poly.pdbx_seq_one_letter_code
_entity_poly.pdbx_strand_id
1 'polypeptide(L)'
;DNYGKPKATRVRLMLSQTDRAIIEWLHIKLGGTIYSKASSGNHKASYTWTLNGQRATLLLMAIRPYLKVKEERADVAIAFGKIRLGRVSTGITNDERSQLSKLKQKLLVLNQRGNG
;
A
#
# COMPACT_ATOMS: atom_id res chain seq x y z
N ASP A 1 -25.34 -14.58 8.71
CA ASP A 1 -24.70 -13.67 9.67
C ASP A 1 -23.18 -13.69 9.46
N ASN A 2 -22.53 -12.53 9.27
CA ASN A 2 -21.15 -12.40 8.77
C ASN A 2 -20.24 -11.56 9.69
N TYR A 3 -20.56 -11.50 10.99
CA TYR A 3 -19.72 -10.85 12.01
C TYR A 3 -18.60 -11.79 12.46
N GLY A 4 -17.42 -11.72 11.82
CA GLY A 4 -16.22 -12.39 12.37
C GLY A 4 -15.11 -12.74 11.39
N LYS A 5 -15.34 -12.65 10.07
CA LYS A 5 -14.23 -12.87 9.11
C LYS A 5 -13.30 -11.65 9.11
N PRO A 6 -12.02 -11.79 9.49
CA PRO A 6 -11.09 -10.68 9.43
C PRO A 6 -10.99 -10.19 7.98
N LYS A 7 -11.18 -8.88 7.79
CA LYS A 7 -11.09 -8.24 6.47
C LYS A 7 -9.75 -8.61 5.83
N ALA A 8 -9.81 -9.23 4.65
CA ALA A 8 -8.63 -9.58 3.88
C ALA A 8 -7.76 -8.33 3.69
N THR A 9 -6.63 -8.30 4.40
CA THR A 9 -5.71 -7.17 4.40
C THR A 9 -4.65 -7.41 3.34
N ARG A 10 -4.39 -6.41 2.50
CA ARG A 10 -3.39 -6.46 1.43
C ARG A 10 -2.53 -5.21 1.48
N VAL A 11 -1.29 -5.31 0.99
CA VAL A 11 -0.44 -4.14 0.78
C VAL A 11 -1.10 -3.22 -0.26
N ARG A 12 -1.12 -1.92 0.03
CA ARG A 12 -1.57 -0.89 -0.91
C ARG A 12 -0.50 0.19 -0.96
N LEU A 13 -0.03 0.47 -2.17
CA LEU A 13 0.79 1.63 -2.50
C LEU A 13 -0.11 2.69 -3.13
N MET A 14 0.04 3.93 -2.69
CA MET A 14 -0.76 5.05 -3.15
C MET A 14 0.14 6.26 -3.39
N LEU A 15 -0.04 6.93 -4.52
CA LEU A 15 0.56 8.23 -4.82
C LEU A 15 -0.54 9.21 -5.19
N SER A 16 -0.59 10.35 -4.51
CA SER A 16 -1.51 11.44 -4.81
C SER A 16 -0.74 12.68 -5.23
N GLN A 17 -1.12 13.28 -6.35
CA GLN A 17 -0.48 14.47 -6.94
C GLN A 17 -1.54 15.37 -7.61
N THR A 18 -1.22 16.65 -7.80
CA THR A 18 -2.07 17.59 -8.56
C THR A 18 -1.78 17.56 -10.06
N ASP A 19 -0.60 17.07 -10.46
CA ASP A 19 -0.25 16.83 -11.85
C ASP A 19 -0.81 15.47 -12.31
N ARG A 20 -1.75 15.52 -13.24
CA ARG A 20 -2.42 14.35 -13.82
C ARG A 20 -1.48 13.53 -14.72
N ALA A 21 -0.55 14.17 -15.42
CA ALA A 21 0.31 13.50 -16.40
C ALA A 21 1.22 12.47 -15.73
N ILE A 22 1.74 12.77 -14.54
CA ILE A 22 2.56 11.84 -13.75
C ILE A 22 1.73 10.60 -13.34
N ILE A 23 0.48 10.81 -12.93
CA ILE A 23 -0.43 9.74 -12.51
C ILE A 23 -0.82 8.83 -13.68
N GLU A 24 -1.06 9.42 -14.85
CA GLU A 24 -1.34 8.68 -16.08
C GLU A 24 -0.10 7.91 -16.57
N TRP A 25 1.09 8.51 -16.50
CA TRP A 25 2.34 7.83 -16.82
C TRP A 25 2.56 6.60 -15.94
N LEU A 26 2.33 6.70 -14.63
CA LEU A 26 2.39 5.55 -13.72
C LEU A 26 1.38 4.47 -14.09
N HIS A 27 0.16 4.86 -14.47
CA HIS A 27 -0.85 3.91 -14.89
C HIS A 27 -0.45 3.17 -16.17
N ILE A 28 0.05 3.89 -17.17
CA ILE A 28 0.51 3.31 -18.44
C ILE A 28 1.70 2.36 -18.20
N LYS A 29 2.67 2.76 -17.37
CA LYS A 29 3.90 1.98 -17.14
C LYS A 29 3.70 0.80 -16.19
N LEU A 30 2.86 0.95 -15.18
CA LEU A 30 2.79 0.02 -14.04
C LEU A 30 1.38 -0.53 -13.79
N GLY A 31 0.38 -0.15 -14.59
CA GLY A 31 -1.03 -0.50 -14.42
C GLY A 31 -1.65 0.17 -13.18
N GLY A 32 -2.52 -0.53 -12.47
CA GLY A 32 -3.17 0.01 -11.25
C GLY A 32 -4.41 0.85 -11.56
N THR A 33 -4.90 1.60 -10.57
CA THR A 33 -6.17 2.33 -10.66
C THR A 33 -5.96 3.80 -10.33
N ILE A 34 -6.53 4.67 -11.17
CA ILE A 34 -6.55 6.12 -10.96
C ILE A 34 -7.88 6.53 -10.32
N TYR A 35 -7.80 7.43 -9.35
CA TYR A 35 -8.94 8.12 -8.76
C TYR A 35 -8.73 9.63 -8.86
N SER A 36 -9.79 10.37 -9.14
CA SER A 36 -9.76 11.84 -9.13
C SER A 36 -10.57 12.38 -7.96
N LYS A 37 -10.01 13.35 -7.25
CA LYS A 37 -10.71 14.19 -6.28
C LYS A 37 -10.83 15.59 -6.86
N ALA A 38 -12.06 16.05 -7.03
CA ALA A 38 -12.34 17.41 -7.50
C ALA A 38 -11.70 18.45 -6.57
N SER A 39 -11.38 19.63 -7.13
CA SER A 39 -10.99 20.79 -6.33
C SER A 39 -12.11 21.15 -5.35
N SER A 40 -11.73 21.60 -4.17
CA SER A 40 -12.68 22.07 -3.15
C SER A 40 -12.08 23.28 -2.45
N GLY A 41 -12.84 24.38 -2.42
CA GLY A 41 -12.33 25.67 -1.94
C GLY A 41 -11.08 26.11 -2.70
N ASN A 42 -10.04 26.49 -1.96
CA ASN A 42 -8.75 26.95 -2.50
C ASN A 42 -7.79 25.81 -2.91
N HIS A 43 -8.23 24.54 -2.84
CA HIS A 43 -7.38 23.40 -3.18
C HIS A 43 -7.55 22.99 -4.65
N LYS A 44 -6.42 22.72 -5.31
CA LYS A 44 -6.40 22.12 -6.66
C LYS A 44 -7.00 20.71 -6.64
N ALA A 45 -7.52 20.27 -7.78
CA ALA A 45 -7.88 18.87 -7.98
C ALA A 45 -6.66 17.98 -7.73
N SER A 46 -6.90 16.78 -7.19
CA SER A 46 -5.83 15.80 -6.97
C SER A 46 -6.19 14.46 -7.61
N TYR A 47 -5.16 13.81 -8.13
CA TYR A 47 -5.22 12.54 -8.82
C TYR A 47 -4.41 11.54 -8.02
N THR A 48 -5.00 10.38 -7.78
CA THR A 48 -4.44 9.34 -6.94
C THR A 48 -4.28 8.07 -7.74
N TRP A 49 -3.05 7.62 -7.89
CA TRP A 49 -2.72 6.31 -8.43
C TRP A 49 -2.60 5.29 -7.30
N THR A 50 -3.15 4.10 -7.50
CA THR A 50 -3.05 3.01 -6.53
C THR A 50 -2.61 1.69 -7.16
N LEU A 51 -1.78 0.96 -6.42
CA LEU A 51 -1.36 -0.40 -6.73
C LEU A 51 -1.59 -1.28 -5.49
N ASN A 52 -2.05 -2.52 -5.69
CA ASN A 52 -2.45 -3.39 -4.58
C ASN A 52 -1.76 -4.76 -4.64
N GLY A 53 -1.66 -5.42 -3.48
CA GLY A 53 -1.24 -6.80 -3.33
C GLY A 53 0.20 -7.05 -3.80
N GLN A 54 0.40 -8.18 -4.48
CA GLN A 54 1.71 -8.62 -4.98
C GLN A 54 2.41 -7.57 -5.84
N ARG A 55 1.67 -6.91 -6.75
CA ARG A 55 2.26 -5.87 -7.62
C ARG A 55 2.81 -4.70 -6.81
N ALA A 56 2.11 -4.29 -5.75
CA ALA A 56 2.58 -3.24 -4.85
C ALA A 56 3.83 -3.68 -4.07
N THR A 57 3.86 -4.93 -3.60
CA THR A 57 5.02 -5.48 -2.88
C THR A 57 6.26 -5.54 -3.78
N LEU A 58 6.12 -6.05 -5.02
CA LEU A 58 7.23 -6.14 -5.96
C LEU A 58 7.78 -4.75 -6.30
N LEU A 59 6.91 -3.78 -6.57
CA LEU A 59 7.34 -2.42 -6.85
C LEU A 59 8.04 -1.79 -5.64
N LEU A 60 7.51 -1.97 -4.41
CA LEU A 60 8.14 -1.49 -3.19
C LEU A 60 9.55 -2.07 -3.02
N MET A 61 9.74 -3.36 -3.30
CA MET A 61 11.07 -3.99 -3.26
C MET A 61 12.03 -3.35 -4.27
N ALA A 62 11.57 -3.08 -5.49
CA ALA A 62 12.39 -2.46 -6.54
C ALA A 62 12.80 -1.02 -6.20
N ILE A 63 11.90 -0.23 -5.60
CA ILE A 63 12.19 1.18 -5.28
C ILE A 63 12.82 1.38 -3.90
N ARG A 64 12.83 0.35 -3.04
CA ARG A 64 13.31 0.43 -1.66
C ARG A 64 14.69 1.09 -1.49
N PRO A 65 15.70 0.81 -2.35
CA PRO A 65 17.02 1.45 -2.23
C PRO A 65 16.99 2.97 -2.34
N TYR A 66 15.95 3.53 -2.98
CA TYR A 66 15.80 4.97 -3.20
C TYR A 66 14.92 5.65 -2.15
N LEU A 67 14.23 4.88 -1.28
CA LEU A 67 13.36 5.43 -0.25
C LEU A 67 14.17 5.77 1.00
N LYS A 68 14.24 7.07 1.33
CA LYS A 68 14.83 7.56 2.59
C LYS A 68 13.76 7.86 3.65
N VAL A 69 12.83 8.76 3.33
CA VAL A 69 11.79 9.20 4.29
C VAL A 69 10.71 8.13 4.54
N LYS A 70 10.44 7.29 3.53
CA LYS A 70 9.39 6.25 3.60
C LYS A 70 9.97 4.84 3.77
N GLU A 71 11.22 4.75 4.19
CA GLU A 71 11.99 3.52 4.21
C GLU A 71 11.39 2.47 5.16
N GLU A 72 11.15 2.85 6.42
CA GLU A 72 10.70 1.91 7.44
C GLU A 72 9.28 1.41 7.13
N ARG A 73 8.44 2.28 6.55
CA ARG A 73 7.09 1.91 6.10
C ARG A 73 7.15 0.93 4.93
N ALA A 74 8.08 1.14 4.00
CA ALA A 74 8.30 0.23 2.88
C ALA A 74 8.78 -1.14 3.37
N ASP A 75 9.71 -1.21 4.32
CA ASP A 75 10.21 -2.49 4.86
C ASP A 75 9.09 -3.31 5.52
N VAL A 76 8.26 -2.67 6.34
CA VAL A 76 7.11 -3.34 6.97
C VAL A 76 6.09 -3.82 5.93
N ALA A 77 5.80 -3.00 4.92
CA ALA A 77 4.88 -3.37 3.84
C ALA A 77 5.43 -4.52 2.97
N ILE A 78 6.74 -4.53 2.69
CA ILE A 78 7.42 -5.60 1.96
C ILE A 78 7.35 -6.90 2.77
N ALA A 79 7.66 -6.86 4.07
CA ALA A 79 7.58 -8.02 4.95
C ALA A 79 6.16 -8.60 4.99
N PHE A 80 5.13 -7.74 5.12
CA PHE A 80 3.73 -8.16 5.07
C PHE A 80 3.38 -8.80 3.73
N GLY A 81 3.85 -8.22 2.63
CA GLY A 81 3.61 -8.72 1.28
C GLY A 81 4.26 -10.08 1.04
N LYS A 82 5.51 -10.27 1.48
CA LYS A 82 6.28 -11.52 1.33
C LYS A 82 5.60 -12.73 1.97
N ILE A 83 4.98 -12.56 3.15
CA ILE A 83 4.21 -13.63 3.80
C ILE A 83 3.07 -14.14 2.90
N ARG A 84 2.55 -13.29 2.02
CA ARG A 84 1.43 -13.59 1.11
C ARG A 84 1.86 -13.91 -0.33
N LEU A 85 3.10 -13.61 -0.73
CA LEU A 85 3.62 -13.94 -2.06
C LEU A 85 3.85 -15.45 -2.16
N GLY A 86 3.38 -16.08 -3.24
CA GLY A 86 3.61 -17.50 -3.52
C GLY A 86 2.60 -18.47 -2.90
N ARG A 87 1.51 -17.98 -2.27
CA ARG A 87 0.46 -18.85 -1.75
C ARG A 87 -0.68 -19.06 -2.73
N VAL A 88 -0.76 -20.29 -3.22
CA VAL A 88 -1.90 -20.80 -3.97
C VAL A 88 -2.76 -21.57 -2.96
N SER A 89 -3.86 -20.97 -2.50
CA SER A 89 -4.96 -21.65 -1.79
C SER A 89 -4.76 -22.17 -0.35
N THR A 90 -3.56 -22.21 0.24
CA THR A 90 -3.42 -22.65 1.65
C THR A 90 -3.73 -21.50 2.62
N GLY A 91 -4.63 -21.77 3.57
CA GLY A 91 -5.00 -20.83 4.62
C GLY A 91 -3.79 -20.31 5.41
N ILE A 92 -3.92 -19.11 5.98
CA ILE A 92 -2.90 -18.50 6.84
C ILE A 92 -2.85 -19.25 8.17
N THR A 93 -1.67 -19.69 8.60
CA THR A 93 -1.46 -20.34 9.89
C THR A 93 -1.68 -19.35 11.04
N ASN A 94 -1.88 -19.84 12.26
CA ASN A 94 -2.03 -18.96 13.42
C ASN A 94 -0.77 -18.11 13.68
N ASP A 95 0.42 -18.66 13.44
CA ASP A 95 1.69 -17.95 13.60
C ASP A 95 1.83 -16.81 12.62
N GLU A 96 1.50 -17.04 11.35
CA GLU A 96 1.50 -16.00 10.33
C GLU A 96 0.45 -14.94 10.61
N ARG A 97 -0.72 -15.34 11.14
CA ARG A 97 -1.75 -14.38 11.54
C ARG A 97 -1.23 -13.46 12.65
N SER A 98 -0.51 -14.01 13.61
CA SER A 98 0.17 -13.25 14.67
C SER A 98 1.24 -12.31 14.09
N GLN A 99 2.09 -12.80 13.19
CA GLN A 99 3.11 -11.99 12.50
C GLN A 99 2.49 -10.84 11.68
N LEU A 100 1.46 -11.12 10.89
CA LEU A 100 0.76 -10.12 10.08
C LEU A 100 0.09 -9.06 10.97
N SER A 101 -0.46 -9.45 12.12
CA SER A 101 -1.03 -8.52 13.10
C SER A 101 0.03 -7.56 13.64
N LYS A 102 1.20 -8.08 14.04
CA LYS A 102 2.33 -7.27 14.51
C LYS A 102 2.82 -6.28 13.46
N LEU A 103 3.01 -6.74 12.21
CA LEU A 103 3.43 -5.88 11.10
C LEU A 103 2.39 -4.79 10.79
N LYS A 104 1.10 -5.14 10.81
CA LYS A 104 0.02 -4.17 10.62
C LYS A 104 0.03 -3.11 11.72
N GLN A 105 0.19 -3.50 12.98
CA GLN A 105 0.26 -2.55 14.10
C GLN A 105 1.46 -1.61 13.97
N LYS A 106 2.64 -2.13 13.61
CA LYS A 106 3.83 -1.31 13.36
C LYS A 106 3.57 -0.28 12.26
N LEU A 107 2.94 -0.68 11.15
CA LEU A 107 2.62 0.23 10.05
C LEU A 107 1.65 1.34 10.47
N LEU A 108 0.65 1.04 11.32
CA LEU A 108 -0.29 2.04 11.83
C LEU A 108 0.40 3.11 12.66
N VAL A 109 1.28 2.71 13.58
CA VAL A 109 2.07 3.64 14.41
C VAL A 109 2.96 4.54 13.54
N LEU A 110 3.61 3.96 12.53
CA LEU A 110 4.45 4.75 11.62
C LEU A 110 3.66 5.75 10.78
N ASN A 111 2.40 5.45 10.43
CA ASN A 111 1.57 6.38 9.67
C ASN A 111 1.14 7.60 10.49
N GLN A 112 1.08 7.51 11.83
CA GLN A 112 0.72 8.62 12.71
C GLN A 112 1.81 9.70 12.81
N ARG A 113 3.08 9.32 12.62
CA ARG A 113 4.24 10.23 12.75
C ARG A 113 4.39 11.27 11.64
N GLY A 114 3.62 11.17 10.55
CA GLY A 114 3.69 12.09 9.41
C GLY A 114 2.62 13.19 9.39
N ASN A 115 1.86 13.32 10.48
CA ASN A 115 0.79 14.32 10.65
C ASN A 115 1.24 15.55 11.47
N GLY A 116 2.55 15.69 11.72
CA GLY A 116 3.15 16.85 12.38
C GLY A 116 3.91 17.72 11.40
#